data_AF-A0A7W1JR37-F1
#
_entry.id   AF-A0A7W1JR37-F1
#
_cell.length_a   1.000
_cell.length_b   1.000
_cell.length_c   1.000
_cell.angle_alpha   90.00
_cell.angle_beta   90.00
_cell.angle_gamma   90.00
#
_symmetry.space_group_name_H-M   'P 1'
#
loop_
_entity.id
_entity.type
_entity.pdbx_description
1 polymer ?
#
loop_
_entity_poly.entity_id
_entity_poly.type
_entity_poly.pdbx_seq_one_letter_code
_entity_poly.pdbx_strand_id
1 'polypeptide(L)'
;RPGVVFSSQEPPIQLIVNATSPDATPSRLEFSVEAHCSVPNISQRIALYNFDTQAYETLNTSTATTSDSTKVVVVLLNPGRFVGPNLELRSRISYKAQGPVFVYPWFARVDQVKWTLTD
;
A
#
# COMPACT_ATOMS: atom_id res chain seq x y z
N ARG A 1 15.94 3.39 12.39
CA ARG A 1 16.01 4.68 11.68
C ARG A 1 14.94 4.64 10.61
N PRO A 2 14.05 5.64 10.43
CA PRO A 2 13.54 5.94 9.09
C PRO A 2 14.77 5.94 8.17
N GLY A 3 14.76 5.15 7.10
CA GLY A 3 15.94 5.00 6.24
C GLY A 3 16.46 6.36 5.77
N VAL A 4 17.72 6.42 5.36
CA VAL A 4 18.20 7.61 4.65
C VAL A 4 17.32 7.76 3.41
N VAL A 5 16.55 8.83 3.36
CA VAL A 5 15.74 9.22 2.20
C VAL A 5 16.44 10.38 1.49
N PHE A 6 16.37 10.41 0.17
CA PHE A 6 17.02 11.48 -0.61
C PHE A 6 16.34 12.84 -0.44
N SER A 7 15.08 12.83 0.00
CA SER A 7 14.33 14.05 0.28
C SER A 7 13.32 13.84 1.40
N SER A 8 12.88 14.93 2.02
CA SER A 8 11.75 14.92 2.96
C SER A 8 10.42 14.53 2.30
N GLN A 9 10.35 14.46 0.96
CA GLN A 9 9.14 14.06 0.24
C GLN A 9 8.96 12.54 0.19
N GLU A 10 10.05 11.79 0.23
CA GLU A 10 10.03 10.34 0.12
C GLU A 10 9.58 9.67 1.44
N PRO A 11 8.64 8.71 1.39
CA PRO A 11 8.29 7.91 2.56
C PRO A 11 9.48 7.05 3.00
N PRO A 12 9.92 7.14 4.27
CA PRO A 12 11.09 6.41 4.74
C PRO A 12 10.86 4.91 4.95
N ILE A 13 9.60 4.45 4.93
CA ILE A 13 9.25 3.04 4.90
C ILE A 13 8.37 2.81 3.68
N GLN A 14 8.81 1.91 2.81
CA GLN A 14 8.07 1.47 1.63
C GLN A 14 8.14 -0.06 1.55
N LEU A 15 7.00 -0.69 1.39
CA LEU A 15 6.85 -2.13 1.15
C LEU A 15 6.24 -2.31 -0.24
N ILE A 16 6.97 -2.99 -1.12
CA ILE A 16 6.46 -3.42 -2.42
C ILE A 16 6.00 -4.86 -2.31
N VAL A 17 4.75 -5.11 -2.68
CA VAL A 17 4.19 -6.47 -2.72
C VAL A 17 3.87 -6.80 -4.17
N ASN A 18 4.55 -7.82 -4.67
CA ASN A 18 4.28 -8.39 -5.99
C ASN A 18 3.44 -9.65 -5.80
N ALA A 19 2.48 -9.87 -6.69
CA ALA A 19 1.67 -11.07 -6.73
C ALA A 19 1.37 -11.45 -8.19
N THR A 20 0.74 -12.61 -8.38
CA THR A 20 0.24 -13.05 -9.69
C THR A 20 -1.27 -13.12 -9.62
N SER A 21 -1.94 -12.47 -10.56
CA SER A 21 -3.37 -12.54 -10.77
C SER A 21 -3.76 -13.90 -11.38
N PRO A 22 -4.87 -14.51 -10.95
CA PRO A 22 -5.42 -15.68 -11.63
C PRO A 22 -6.15 -15.31 -12.94
N ASP A 23 -6.52 -14.04 -13.12
CA ASP A 23 -7.32 -13.54 -14.25
C ASP A 23 -6.75 -12.22 -14.80
N ALA A 24 -6.73 -12.07 -16.12
CA ALA A 24 -6.31 -10.84 -16.78
C ALA A 24 -7.34 -9.72 -16.66
N THR A 25 -8.62 -10.07 -16.54
CA THR A 25 -9.73 -9.11 -16.61
C THR A 25 -10.75 -9.31 -15.48
N PRO A 26 -10.33 -9.17 -14.20
CA PRO A 26 -11.25 -9.33 -13.07
C PRO A 26 -12.41 -8.33 -13.15
N SER A 27 -13.59 -8.66 -12.63
CA SER A 27 -14.70 -7.72 -12.45
C SER A 27 -14.50 -6.86 -11.20
N ARG A 28 -13.76 -7.37 -10.21
CA ARG A 28 -13.45 -6.71 -8.95
C ARG A 28 -12.07 -7.07 -8.46
N LEU A 29 -11.35 -6.06 -7.97
CA LEU A 29 -10.08 -6.21 -7.28
C LEU A 29 -10.19 -5.62 -5.89
N GLU A 30 -9.79 -6.39 -4.89
CA GLU A 30 -9.63 -5.95 -3.52
C GLU A 30 -8.20 -6.19 -3.04
N PHE A 31 -7.65 -5.19 -2.38
CA PHE A 31 -6.37 -5.28 -1.70
C PHE A 31 -6.56 -4.92 -0.23
N SER A 32 -6.08 -5.77 0.67
CA SER A 32 -6.10 -5.50 2.10
C SER A 32 -4.72 -5.64 2.73
N VAL A 33 -4.49 -4.83 3.75
CA VAL A 33 -3.29 -4.85 4.58
C VAL A 33 -3.66 -4.70 6.04
N GLU A 34 -3.15 -5.59 6.87
CA GLU A 34 -3.20 -5.51 8.33
C GLU A 34 -1.86 -5.05 8.86
N ALA A 35 -1.86 -3.92 9.56
CA ALA A 35 -0.64 -3.29 10.03
C ALA A 35 -0.88 -2.35 11.21
N HIS A 36 0.20 -2.00 11.91
CA HIS A 36 0.24 -0.91 12.88
C HIS A 36 1.57 -0.16 12.84
N CYS A 37 1.61 1.00 13.48
CA CYS A 37 2.82 1.78 13.73
C CYS A 37 3.10 1.89 15.23
N SER A 38 4.35 2.08 15.62
CA SER A 38 4.73 2.23 17.03
C SER A 38 4.27 3.53 17.68
N VAL A 39 3.83 4.51 16.88
CA VAL A 39 3.47 5.88 17.28
C VAL A 39 2.34 6.43 16.41
N PRO A 40 1.56 7.41 16.90
CA PRO A 40 0.55 8.11 16.09
C PRO A 40 1.20 9.06 15.07
N ASN A 41 0.37 9.78 14.30
CA ASN A 41 0.79 10.79 13.30
C ASN A 41 1.63 10.24 12.14
N ILE A 42 1.51 8.94 11.87
CA ILE A 42 2.10 8.29 10.70
C ILE A 42 1.02 8.14 9.63
N SER A 43 1.22 8.72 8.46
CA SER A 43 0.44 8.43 7.25
C SER A 43 0.76 7.02 6.79
N GLN A 44 -0.26 6.20 6.56
CA GLN A 44 -0.20 5.04 5.69
C GLN A 44 -0.78 5.42 4.32
N ARG A 45 -0.12 4.99 3.25
CA ARG A 45 -0.64 5.12 1.88
C ARG A 45 -0.57 3.78 1.17
N ILE A 46 -1.67 3.40 0.54
CA ILE A 46 -1.81 2.20 -0.28
C ILE A 46 -1.94 2.65 -1.73
N ALA A 47 -1.03 2.17 -2.57
CA ALA A 47 -1.05 2.43 -4.01
C ALA A 47 -0.92 1.12 -4.78
N LEU A 48 -1.61 1.02 -5.91
CA LEU A 48 -1.49 -0.10 -6.85
C LEU A 48 -0.82 0.39 -8.13
N TYR A 49 -0.04 -0.46 -8.78
CA TYR A 49 0.61 -0.09 -10.04
C TYR A 49 -0.39 -0.25 -11.19
N ASN A 50 -0.72 0.88 -11.82
CA ASN A 50 -1.55 0.95 -12.99
C ASN A 50 -0.66 0.72 -14.22
N PHE A 51 -0.86 -0.41 -14.91
CA PHE A 51 -0.06 -0.84 -16.06
C PHE A 51 -0.37 -0.04 -17.33
N ASP A 52 -1.57 0.52 -17.45
CA ASP A 52 -1.94 1.39 -18.58
C ASP A 52 -1.16 2.71 -18.55
N THR A 53 -1.05 3.32 -17.36
CA THR A 53 -0.37 4.61 -17.15
C THR A 53 1.08 4.47 -16.72
N GLN A 54 1.54 3.25 -16.47
CA GLN A 54 2.88 2.92 -15.98
C GLN A 54 3.26 3.65 -14.68
N ALA A 55 2.29 3.80 -13.77
CA ALA A 55 2.47 4.57 -12.54
C ALA A 55 1.72 3.97 -11.35
N TYR A 56 2.19 4.24 -10.14
CA TYR A 56 1.45 3.91 -8.92
C TYR A 56 0.28 4.87 -8.69
N GLU A 57 -0.94 4.35 -8.73
CA GLU A 57 -2.18 5.05 -8.41
C GLU A 57 -2.47 4.90 -6.92
N THR A 58 -2.62 6.01 -6.20
CA THR A 58 -2.95 5.97 -4.76
C THR A 58 -4.43 5.71 -4.57
N LEU A 59 -4.76 4.58 -3.93
CA LEU A 59 -6.15 4.19 -3.67
C LEU A 59 -6.60 4.54 -2.26
N ASN A 60 -5.68 4.61 -1.30
CA ASN A 60 -5.99 5.06 0.05
C ASN A 60 -4.83 5.84 0.66
N THR A 61 -5.16 6.89 1.41
CA THR A 61 -4.26 7.53 2.36
C THR A 61 -5.03 7.72 3.66
N SER A 62 -4.48 7.23 4.76
CA SER A 62 -5.09 7.34 6.08
C SER A 62 -4.02 7.37 7.17
N THR A 63 -4.39 7.77 8.38
CA THR A 63 -3.49 7.69 9.54
C THR A 63 -3.39 6.24 9.99
N ALA A 64 -2.16 5.75 10.15
CA ALA A 64 -1.87 4.44 10.71
C ALA A 64 -2.23 4.41 12.20
N THR A 65 -2.72 3.25 12.65
CA THR A 65 -3.09 3.00 14.05
C THR A 65 -1.89 2.51 14.85
N THR A 66 -1.95 2.65 16.18
CA THR A 66 -0.93 2.10 17.10
C THR A 66 -1.22 0.67 17.55
N SER A 67 -2.42 0.16 17.24
CA SER A 67 -2.81 -1.24 17.32
C SER A 67 -3.01 -1.78 15.91
N ASP A 68 -3.07 -3.10 15.74
CA ASP A 68 -3.37 -3.71 14.45
C ASP A 68 -4.71 -3.20 13.92
N SER A 69 -4.72 -2.83 12.64
CA SER A 69 -5.95 -2.54 11.92
C SER A 69 -5.82 -2.95 10.47
N THR A 70 -6.93 -3.42 9.91
CA THR A 70 -7.01 -3.80 8.50
C THR A 70 -7.53 -2.62 7.69
N LYS A 71 -6.78 -2.25 6.66
CA LYS A 71 -7.23 -1.33 5.61
C LYS A 71 -7.56 -2.13 4.36
N VAL A 72 -8.71 -1.84 3.77
CA VAL A 72 -9.21 -2.50 2.56
C VAL A 72 -9.43 -1.43 1.50
N VAL A 73 -8.96 -1.68 0.28
CA VAL A 73 -9.28 -0.90 -0.91
C VAL A 73 -9.97 -1.79 -1.93
N VAL A 74 -11.04 -1.29 -2.53
CA VAL A 74 -11.85 -2.03 -3.51
C VAL A 74 -11.91 -1.22 -4.81
N VAL A 75 -11.58 -1.86 -5.91
CA VAL A 75 -11.67 -1.32 -7.27
C VAL A 75 -12.75 -2.09 -8.02
N LEU A 76 -13.81 -1.37 -8.38
CA LEU A 76 -14.95 -1.91 -9.15
C LEU A 76 -14.94 -1.44 -10.61
N LEU A 77 -14.33 -0.29 -10.89
CA LEU A 77 -14.26 0.26 -12.23
C LEU A 77 -12.89 -0.02 -12.82
N ASN A 78 -12.85 -0.70 -13.98
CA ASN A 78 -11.64 -1.06 -14.72
C ASN A 78 -10.50 -1.62 -13.84
N PRO A 79 -10.71 -2.69 -13.05
CA PRO A 79 -9.64 -3.27 -12.23
C PRO A 79 -8.54 -3.95 -13.06
N GLY A 80 -8.83 -4.33 -14.31
CA GLY A 80 -7.85 -4.89 -15.26
C GLY A 80 -6.62 -4.00 -15.47
N ARG A 81 -6.75 -2.68 -15.32
CA ARG A 81 -5.60 -1.74 -15.40
C ARG A 81 -4.51 -2.00 -14.36
N PHE A 82 -4.81 -2.72 -13.29
CA PHE A 82 -3.85 -3.10 -12.25
C PHE A 82 -3.23 -4.48 -12.46
N VAL A 83 -3.67 -5.21 -13.49
CA VAL A 83 -3.11 -6.51 -13.90
C VAL A 83 -2.17 -6.29 -15.07
N GLY A 84 -0.91 -6.70 -14.91
CA GLY A 84 0.09 -6.61 -15.95
C GLY A 84 -0.07 -7.66 -17.04
N PRO A 85 0.66 -7.52 -18.15
CA PRO A 85 0.56 -8.43 -19.31
C PRO A 85 0.96 -9.88 -19.00
N ASN A 86 1.77 -10.13 -17.96
CA ASN A 86 2.14 -11.48 -17.49
C ASN A 86 1.36 -11.85 -16.22
N LEU A 87 0.16 -11.29 -16.05
CA LEU A 87 -0.68 -11.44 -14.88
C LEU A 87 -0.03 -10.91 -13.59
N GLU A 88 0.96 -10.02 -13.67
CA GLU A 88 1.57 -9.48 -12.47
C GLU A 88 0.67 -8.42 -11.78
N LEU A 89 0.67 -8.44 -10.46
CA LEU A 89 0.08 -7.41 -9.61
C LEU A 89 1.20 -6.76 -8.82
N ARG A 90 1.15 -5.43 -8.64
CA ARG A 90 2.11 -4.71 -7.80
C ARG A 90 1.39 -3.70 -6.93
N SER A 91 1.67 -3.73 -5.63
CA SER A 91 1.26 -2.69 -4.70
C SER A 91 2.46 -2.07 -4.00
N ARG A 92 2.23 -0.86 -3.49
CA ARG A 92 3.15 -0.13 -2.64
C ARG A 92 2.40 0.36 -1.42
N ILE A 93 2.82 -0.11 -0.26
CA ILE A 93 2.39 0.41 1.03
C ILE A 93 3.52 1.31 1.54
N SER A 94 3.20 2.53 1.94
CA SER A 94 4.21 3.49 2.40
C SER A 94 3.80 4.18 3.67
N TYR A 95 4.78 4.45 4.54
CA TYR A 95 4.58 5.11 5.82
C TYR A 95 5.45 6.35 5.94
N LYS A 96 4.85 7.45 6.40
CA LYS A 96 5.54 8.74 6.57
C LYS A 96 4.91 9.56 7.69
N ALA A 97 5.73 10.20 8.52
CA ALA A 97 5.23 11.14 9.52
C ALA A 97 4.49 12.33 8.85
N GLN A 98 3.31 12.67 9.35
CA GLN A 98 2.51 13.83 8.89
C GLN A 98 2.74 15.09 9.74
N GLY A 99 3.47 14.95 10.85
CA GLY A 99 3.77 16.02 11.78
C GLY A 99 4.90 15.59 12.74
N PRO A 100 5.11 16.32 13.85
CA PRO A 100 6.12 15.97 14.83
C PRO A 100 5.94 14.55 15.39
N VAL A 101 7.03 13.79 15.39
CA VAL A 101 7.13 12.47 16.02
C VAL A 101 8.26 12.52 17.03
N PHE A 102 7.92 12.47 18.32
CA PHE A 102 8.88 12.67 19.42
C PHE A 102 9.61 11.40 19.85
N VAL A 103 9.25 10.25 19.28
CA VAL A 103 9.89 8.96 19.59
C VAL A 103 10.62 8.47 18.34
N TYR A 104 11.92 8.25 18.50
CA TYR A 104 12.79 7.75 17.45
C TYR A 104 13.66 6.59 17.98
N PRO A 105 13.82 5.49 17.23
CA PRO A 105 13.16 5.21 15.95
C PRO A 105 11.69 4.81 16.13
N TRP A 106 10.83 5.22 15.20
CA TRP A 106 9.50 4.61 15.03
C TRP A 106 9.56 3.51 13.98
N PHE A 107 8.60 2.59 14.03
CA PHE A 107 8.50 1.45 13.11
C PHE A 107 7.06 1.23 12.66
N ALA A 108 6.91 0.58 11.51
CA ALA A 108 5.66 -0.02 11.07
C ALA A 108 5.82 -1.55 11.10
N ARG A 109 4.78 -2.27 11.52
CA ARG A 109 4.70 -3.73 11.42
C ARG A 109 3.53 -4.07 10.51
N VAL A 110 3.77 -4.99 9.59
CA VAL A 110 2.77 -5.50 8.66
C VAL A 110 2.66 -6.99 8.95
N ASP A 111 1.45 -7.45 9.28
CA ASP A 111 1.19 -8.86 9.56
C ASP A 111 0.73 -9.57 8.29
N GLN A 112 -0.32 -9.06 7.67
CA GLN A 112 -0.92 -9.66 6.49
C GLN A 112 -1.08 -8.65 5.35
N VAL A 113 -0.83 -9.14 4.13
CA VAL A 113 -1.25 -8.51 2.88
C VAL A 113 -2.02 -9.54 2.06
N LYS A 114 -3.18 -9.16 1.53
CA LYS A 114 -4.03 -10.05 0.74
C LYS A 114 -4.55 -9.34 -0.50
N TRP A 115 -4.54 -10.09 -1.60
CA TRP A 115 -5.23 -9.76 -2.85
C TRP A 115 -6.44 -10.68 -2.99
N THR A 116 -7.58 -10.11 -3.35
CA THR A 116 -8.80 -10.86 -3.68
C THR A 116 -9.32 -10.36 -5.03
N LEU A 117 -9.39 -11.25 -6.01
CA LEU A 117 -9.90 -10.95 -7.34
C LEU A 117 -11.09 -11.86 -7.62
N THR A 118 -12.14 -11.29 -8.22
CA THR A 118 -13.32 -12.04 -8.67
C THR A 118 -13.63 -11.66 -10.11
N ASP A 119 -14.18 -12.63 -10.84
CA ASP A 119 -14.74 -12.55 -12.18
C ASP A 119 -16.17 -12.00 -12.20
#